data_AF-A0A7Z9KXD9-F1
#
_entry.id   AF-A0A7Z9KXD9-F1
#
_cell.length_a   1.000
_cell.length_b   1.000
_cell.length_c   1.000
_cell.angle_alpha   90.00
_cell.angle_beta   90.00
_cell.angle_gamma   90.00
#
_symmetry.space_group_name_H-M   'P 1'
#
loop_
_entity.id
_entity.type
_entity.pdbx_description
1 polymer ?
#
loop_
_entity_poly.entity_id
_entity_poly.type
_entity_poly.pdbx_seq_one_letter_code
_entity_poly.pdbx_strand_id
1 'polypeptide(L)'
;MIKDFLKKAARTGLGVARFAAMEVKERFAYNAPTSTQPPNQEAHQSELNEQVLPLVPEISAVKLFKALNSDTPPIILDCRDIHEREAGYIDCSVHIPMDDLSERYTELSPDVAIVVLCLHGMRSAEAASWLKHEKGFPDVRSLEGGIVSWYSDFDQQRIVVMRSEDH
;
A
#
# COMPACT_ATOMS: atom_id res chain seq x y z
N MET A 1 -3.95 14.80 20.28
CA MET A 1 -2.71 14.56 19.50
C MET A 1 -2.98 13.92 18.14
N ILE A 2 -3.42 12.66 18.00
CA ILE A 2 -3.71 12.07 16.67
C ILE A 2 -4.91 12.75 15.98
N LYS A 3 -5.98 13.04 16.74
CA LYS A 3 -7.17 13.76 16.24
C LYS A 3 -6.86 15.17 15.70
N ASP A 4 -5.79 15.80 16.20
CA ASP A 4 -5.38 17.15 15.78
C ASP A 4 -4.51 17.11 14.52
N PHE A 5 -3.72 16.04 14.34
CA PHE A 5 -2.96 15.79 13.12
C PHE A 5 -3.90 15.53 11.93
N LEU A 6 -4.93 14.71 12.11
CA LEU A 6 -5.95 14.43 11.10
C LEU A 6 -6.75 15.69 10.72
N LYS A 7 -7.11 16.54 11.70
CA LYS A 7 -7.78 17.83 11.45
C LYS A 7 -6.90 18.87 10.76
N LYS A 8 -5.58 18.83 10.98
CA LYS A 8 -4.63 19.74 10.34
C LYS A 8 -4.33 19.31 8.89
N ALA A 9 -4.24 18.01 8.65
CA ALA A 9 -4.10 17.40 7.33
C ALA A 9 -5.29 17.71 6.40
N ALA A 10 -6.53 17.75 6.92
CA ALA A 10 -7.72 18.11 6.16
C ALA A 10 -7.72 19.57 5.61
N ARG A 11 -6.86 20.47 6.12
CA ARG A 11 -6.79 21.88 5.69
C ARG A 11 -5.73 22.15 4.63
N THR A 12 -4.81 21.22 4.41
CA THR A 12 -3.71 21.33 3.43
C THR A 12 -3.90 20.21 2.42
N GLY A 13 -4.52 20.50 1.27
CA GLY A 13 -4.92 19.55 0.22
C GLY A 13 -4.16 18.22 0.25
N LEU A 14 -4.81 17.20 0.80
CA LEU A 14 -4.20 15.93 1.19
C LEU A 14 -4.36 14.93 0.05
N GLY A 15 -3.26 14.43 -0.51
CA GLY A 15 -3.32 13.40 -1.54
C GLY A 15 -2.17 13.37 -2.55
N VAL A 16 -1.13 14.19 -2.38
CA VAL A 16 0.03 14.19 -3.27
C VAL A 16 1.04 13.13 -2.84
N ALA A 17 1.42 12.24 -3.75
CA ALA A 17 2.55 11.37 -3.50
C ALA A 17 3.86 12.18 -3.49
N ARG A 18 4.76 11.88 -2.56
CA ARG A 18 6.09 12.46 -2.51
C ARG A 18 7.10 11.51 -3.12
N PHE A 19 7.90 12.06 -4.02
CA PHE A 19 9.10 11.43 -4.55
C PHE A 19 10.32 11.94 -3.78
N ALA A 20 11.20 11.06 -3.33
CA ALA A 20 12.58 11.47 -3.03
C ALA A 20 13.31 11.65 -4.37
N ALA A 21 14.11 12.71 -4.49
CA ALA A 21 14.91 12.94 -5.69
C ALA A 21 16.01 11.88 -5.81
N MET A 22 15.76 10.83 -6.58
CA MET A 22 16.77 9.87 -7.02
C MET A 22 16.58 9.60 -8.50
N GLU A 23 17.60 9.90 -9.31
CA GLU A 23 17.65 9.54 -10.73
C GLU A 23 17.52 8.01 -10.85
N VAL A 24 16.37 7.55 -11.35
CA VAL A 24 16.14 6.16 -11.69
C VAL A 24 16.94 5.84 -12.97
N LYS A 25 18.21 5.48 -12.80
CA LYS A 25 18.98 4.77 -13.83
C LYS A 25 19.28 3.35 -13.34
N GLU A 26 18.58 2.42 -13.97
CA GLU A 26 18.93 1.01 -14.17
C GLU A 26 19.30 0.15 -12.95
N ARG A 27 18.36 -0.73 -12.56
CA ARG A 27 18.51 -2.20 -12.65
C ARG A 27 17.35 -2.89 -11.92
N PHE A 28 16.35 -3.33 -12.68
CA PHE A 28 15.48 -4.42 -12.24
C PHE A 28 15.33 -5.41 -13.39
N ALA A 29 16.41 -6.17 -13.63
CA ALA A 29 16.32 -7.42 -14.36
C ALA A 29 15.65 -8.45 -13.43
N TYR A 30 14.33 -8.46 -13.38
CA TYR A 30 13.59 -9.60 -12.87
C TYR A 30 13.71 -10.70 -13.94
N ASN A 31 14.58 -11.68 -13.70
CA ASN A 31 14.66 -12.88 -14.53
C ASN A 31 13.34 -13.64 -14.41
N ALA A 32 12.54 -13.65 -15.48
CA ALA A 32 11.39 -14.54 -15.60
C ALA A 32 11.89 -16.00 -15.60
N PRO A 33 11.30 -16.92 -14.81
CA PRO A 33 11.67 -18.32 -14.92
C PRO A 33 11.24 -18.86 -16.29
N THR A 34 12.22 -19.28 -17.09
CA THR A 34 12.01 -20.03 -18.34
C THR A 34 11.30 -21.34 -18.02
N SER A 35 10.07 -21.47 -18.51
CA SER A 35 9.33 -22.74 -18.49
C SER A 35 9.92 -23.68 -19.54
N THR A 36 10.62 -24.71 -19.08
CA THR A 36 10.87 -25.94 -19.84
C THR A 36 10.49 -27.12 -18.95
N GLN A 37 9.26 -27.63 -19.09
CA GLN A 37 8.89 -28.91 -18.48
C GLN A 37 9.44 -30.08 -19.31
N PRO A 38 10.00 -31.14 -18.69
CA PRO A 38 10.02 -32.46 -19.30
C PRO A 38 8.80 -33.31 -18.86
N PRO A 39 8.39 -34.30 -19.67
CA PRO A 39 7.14 -35.04 -19.49
C PRO A 39 7.28 -36.24 -18.53
N ASN A 40 6.20 -36.48 -17.77
CA ASN A 40 5.69 -37.69 -17.08
C ASN A 40 6.66 -38.46 -16.12
N GLN A 41 6.24 -39.05 -14.99
CA GLN A 41 5.06 -39.88 -14.75
C GLN A 41 4.58 -39.82 -13.27
N GLU A 42 3.25 -39.74 -13.14
CA GLU A 42 2.32 -40.22 -12.09
C GLU A 42 2.77 -40.39 -10.61
N ALA A 43 1.90 -39.82 -9.76
CA ALA A 43 1.63 -40.18 -8.36
C ALA A 43 2.48 -39.54 -7.24
N HIS A 44 2.32 -38.22 -7.06
CA HIS A 44 2.10 -37.68 -5.71
C HIS A 44 1.16 -36.48 -5.75
N GLN A 45 -0.14 -36.76 -5.90
CA GLN A 45 -1.20 -35.81 -5.56
C GLN A 45 -1.33 -35.79 -4.04
N SER A 46 -0.53 -34.97 -3.38
CA SER A 46 -0.81 -34.52 -2.01
C SER A 46 0.06 -33.30 -1.71
N GLU A 47 -0.61 -32.20 -1.35
CA GLU A 47 -0.03 -31.00 -0.69
C GLU A 47 0.58 -29.93 -1.60
N LEU A 48 -0.17 -29.48 -2.62
CA LEU A 48 -0.21 -28.04 -2.88
C LEU A 48 -1.39 -27.49 -2.10
N ASN A 49 -1.13 -27.19 -0.83
CA ASN A 49 -2.04 -26.41 0.00
C ASN A 49 -2.06 -25.00 -0.61
N GLU A 50 -2.93 -24.79 -1.59
CA GLU A 50 -3.31 -23.46 -2.05
C GLU A 50 -3.87 -22.76 -0.81
N GLN A 51 -3.01 -22.03 -0.10
CA GLN A 51 -3.42 -21.13 0.97
C GLN A 51 -4.20 -20.02 0.28
N VAL A 52 -5.49 -20.28 0.05
CA VAL A 52 -6.44 -19.28 -0.40
C VAL A 52 -6.54 -18.28 0.74
N LEU A 53 -5.73 -17.20 0.66
CA LEU A 53 -5.84 -16.09 1.59
C LEU A 53 -7.31 -15.65 1.61
N PRO A 54 -7.93 -15.47 2.79
CA PRO A 54 -9.29 -14.97 2.89
C PRO A 54 -9.41 -13.70 2.04
N LEU A 55 -10.37 -13.69 1.12
CA LEU A 55 -10.59 -12.59 0.18
C LEU A 55 -10.86 -11.31 0.97
N VAL A 56 -9.88 -10.41 0.97
CA VAL A 56 -10.06 -9.06 1.49
C VAL A 56 -10.65 -8.15 0.42
N PRO A 57 -11.50 -7.19 0.79
CA PRO A 57 -11.95 -6.18 -0.15
C PRO A 57 -10.76 -5.37 -0.68
N GLU A 58 -10.77 -5.08 -1.97
CA GLU A 58 -9.81 -4.17 -2.60
C GLU A 58 -10.44 -2.79 -2.84
N ILE A 59 -9.59 -1.77 -2.93
CA ILE A 59 -9.95 -0.42 -3.33
C ILE A 59 -9.01 0.06 -4.44
N SER A 60 -9.58 0.59 -5.53
CA SER A 60 -8.79 1.18 -6.60
C SER A 60 -8.19 2.53 -6.19
N ALA A 61 -7.09 2.93 -6.83
CA ALA A 61 -6.42 4.19 -6.52
C ALA A 61 -7.34 5.42 -6.66
N VAL A 62 -8.17 5.47 -7.72
CA VAL A 62 -9.18 6.53 -7.90
C VAL A 62 -10.19 6.59 -6.74
N LYS A 63 -10.66 5.44 -6.23
CA LYS A 63 -11.59 5.39 -5.11
C LYS A 63 -10.92 5.80 -3.81
N LEU A 64 -9.68 5.35 -3.58
CA LEU A 64 -8.88 5.75 -2.42
C LEU A 64 -8.66 7.27 -2.42
N PHE A 65 -8.30 7.87 -3.56
CA PHE A 65 -8.12 9.32 -3.68
C PHE A 65 -9.38 10.09 -3.28
N LYS A 66 -10.56 9.66 -3.74
CA LYS A 66 -11.83 10.25 -3.32
C LYS A 66 -12.07 10.09 -1.81
N ALA A 67 -11.77 8.93 -1.24
CA ALA A 67 -11.92 8.66 0.18
C ALA A 67 -10.99 9.53 1.05
N LEU A 68 -9.76 9.79 0.61
CA LEU A 68 -8.81 10.68 1.28
C LEU A 68 -9.25 12.14 1.32
N ASN A 69 -10.14 12.54 0.40
CA ASN A 69 -10.72 13.88 0.33
C ASN A 69 -12.11 13.98 0.98
N SER A 70 -12.52 12.96 1.75
CA SER A 70 -13.76 12.97 2.51
C SER A 70 -13.58 13.53 3.93
N ASP A 71 -14.68 13.76 4.65
CA ASP A 71 -14.65 14.20 6.06
C ASP A 71 -14.03 13.16 7.01
N THR A 72 -14.00 11.89 6.60
CA THR A 72 -13.48 10.76 7.37
C THR A 72 -12.48 9.96 6.52
N PRO A 73 -11.27 10.50 6.27
CA PRO A 73 -10.28 9.84 5.44
C PRO A 73 -9.77 8.55 6.10
N PRO A 74 -9.52 7.48 5.31
CA PRO A 74 -8.92 6.26 5.84
C PRO A 74 -7.45 6.47 6.23
N ILE A 75 -6.94 5.59 7.08
CA ILE A 75 -5.50 5.44 7.30
C ILE A 75 -4.92 4.68 6.11
N ILE A 76 -3.83 5.21 5.54
CA ILE A 76 -3.02 4.46 4.58
C ILE A 76 -1.88 3.79 5.34
N LEU A 77 -1.80 2.47 5.25
CA LEU A 77 -0.71 1.66 5.80
C LEU A 77 0.23 1.22 4.67
N ASP A 78 1.45 1.72 4.67
CA ASP A 78 2.52 1.26 3.76
C ASP A 78 3.30 0.14 4.46
N CYS A 79 3.18 -1.09 3.95
CA CYS A 79 3.87 -2.26 4.50
C CYS A 79 5.16 -2.64 3.77
N ARG A 80 5.64 -1.77 2.87
CA ARG A 80 6.92 -1.96 2.18
C ARG A 80 8.10 -1.74 3.12
N ASP A 81 9.26 -2.24 2.72
CA ASP A 81 10.50 -1.95 3.43
C ASP A 81 10.91 -0.48 3.25
N ILE A 82 11.76 0.02 4.14
CA ILE A 82 12.20 1.42 4.14
C ILE A 82 12.82 1.83 2.79
N HIS A 83 13.63 0.96 2.19
CA HIS A 83 14.31 1.25 0.92
C HIS A 83 13.32 1.40 -0.26
N GLU A 84 12.22 0.64 -0.26
CA GLU A 84 11.16 0.78 -1.25
C GLU A 84 10.36 2.07 -1.02
N ARG A 85 10.14 2.44 0.25
CA ARG A 85 9.42 3.65 0.64
C ARG A 85 10.20 4.92 0.31
N GLU A 86 11.52 4.89 0.43
CA GLU A 86 12.40 6.00 0.07
C GLU A 86 12.28 6.38 -1.41
N ALA A 87 11.98 5.44 -2.31
CA ALA A 87 11.72 5.74 -3.72
C ALA A 87 10.45 6.58 -3.95
N GLY A 88 9.54 6.61 -2.98
CA GLY A 88 8.35 7.44 -2.98
C GLY A 88 7.19 6.80 -2.21
N TYR A 89 6.31 7.64 -1.67
CA TYR A 89 5.18 7.23 -0.86
C TYR A 89 3.98 8.18 -0.99
N ILE A 90 2.79 7.69 -0.62
CA ILE A 90 1.58 8.54 -0.53
C ILE A 90 1.67 9.39 0.75
N ASP A 91 1.51 10.70 0.64
CA ASP A 91 1.55 11.58 1.82
C ASP A 91 0.56 11.14 2.90
N CYS A 92 1.00 11.30 4.16
CA CYS A 92 0.27 10.87 5.36
C CYS A 92 0.04 9.35 5.52
N SER A 93 0.69 8.51 4.70
CA SER A 93 0.76 7.08 4.98
C SER A 93 1.59 6.78 6.23
N VAL A 94 1.06 5.89 7.07
CA VAL A 94 1.75 5.28 8.21
C VAL A 94 2.64 4.16 7.67
N HIS A 95 3.90 4.13 8.11
CA HIS A 95 4.86 3.12 7.69
C HIS A 95 5.08 2.08 8.78
N ILE A 96 4.67 0.85 8.50
CA ILE A 96 4.95 -0.33 9.32
C ILE A 96 5.31 -1.45 8.35
N PRO A 97 6.62 -1.75 8.15
CA PRO A 97 7.07 -2.86 7.32
C PRO A 97 6.34 -4.16 7.67
N MET A 98 6.18 -5.03 6.67
CA MET A 98 5.50 -6.32 6.82
C MET A 98 6.03 -7.11 8.03
N ASP A 99 7.36 -7.16 8.18
CA ASP A 99 8.03 -7.90 9.25
C ASP A 99 7.74 -7.32 10.65
N ASP A 100 7.51 -6.01 10.74
CA ASP A 100 7.21 -5.33 12.00
C ASP A 100 5.71 -5.30 12.33
N LEU A 101 4.84 -5.68 11.37
CA LEU A 101 3.40 -5.49 11.47
C LEU A 101 2.81 -6.24 12.67
N SER A 102 3.31 -7.44 12.96
CA SER A 102 2.83 -8.27 14.07
C SER A 102 3.02 -7.63 15.44
N GLU A 103 4.04 -6.79 15.60
CA GLU A 103 4.38 -6.11 16.85
C GLU A 103 3.75 -4.71 16.92
N ARG A 104 3.62 -4.05 15.77
CA ARG A 104 3.25 -2.63 15.67
C ARG A 104 1.82 -2.36 15.20
N TYR A 105 1.00 -3.38 14.91
CA TYR A 105 -0.39 -3.17 14.47
C TYR A 105 -1.25 -2.35 15.43
N THR A 106 -0.89 -2.29 16.71
CA THR A 106 -1.59 -1.50 17.73
C THR A 106 -1.39 0.02 17.57
N GLU A 107 -0.46 0.45 16.71
CA GLU A 107 -0.34 1.85 16.26
C GLU A 107 -1.54 2.28 15.39
N LEU A 108 -2.27 1.31 14.83
CA LEU A 108 -3.44 1.53 13.98
C LEU A 108 -4.71 1.63 14.82
N SER A 109 -5.54 2.63 14.53
CA SER A 109 -6.83 2.83 15.20
C SER A 109 -7.90 1.92 14.56
N PRO A 110 -8.55 1.00 15.31
CA PRO A 110 -9.60 0.14 14.77
C PRO A 110 -10.90 0.88 14.40
N ASP A 111 -11.06 2.11 14.91
CA ASP A 111 -12.23 2.97 14.64
C ASP A 111 -12.19 3.68 13.26
N VAL A 112 -11.08 3.55 12.53
CA VAL A 112 -10.86 4.22 11.25
C VAL A 112 -10.63 3.16 10.17
N ALA A 113 -11.20 3.36 8.99
CA ALA A 113 -10.95 2.49 7.85
C ALA A 113 -9.46 2.47 7.49
N ILE A 114 -8.92 1.30 7.16
CA ILE A 114 -7.51 1.09 6.83
C ILE A 114 -7.39 0.62 5.39
N VAL A 115 -6.50 1.26 4.64
CA VAL A 115 -6.10 0.82 3.31
C VAL A 115 -4.62 0.47 3.33
N VAL A 116 -4.30 -0.80 3.12
CA VAL A 116 -2.93 -1.31 3.11
C VAL A 116 -2.39 -1.27 1.70
N LEU A 117 -1.14 -0.84 1.54
CA LEU A 117 -0.44 -0.86 0.26
C LEU A 117 0.94 -1.52 0.39
N CYS A 118 1.34 -2.16 -0.71
CA CYS A 118 2.72 -2.56 -0.96
C CYS A 118 3.10 -2.13 -2.38
N LEU A 119 4.09 -2.78 -3.00
CA LEU A 119 4.49 -2.45 -4.37
C LEU A 119 3.38 -2.76 -5.40
N HIS A 120 2.89 -4.00 -5.44
CA HIS A 120 1.95 -4.49 -6.47
C HIS A 120 0.63 -5.06 -5.93
N GLY A 121 0.37 -4.97 -4.63
CA GLY A 121 -0.89 -5.44 -4.00
C GLY A 121 -0.82 -6.81 -3.30
N MET A 122 0.16 -7.66 -3.60
CA MET A 122 0.25 -9.02 -3.04
C MET A 122 0.49 -9.04 -1.52
N ARG A 123 1.59 -8.43 -1.05
CA ARG A 123 1.90 -8.33 0.39
C ARG A 123 0.82 -7.56 1.17
N SER A 124 0.19 -6.56 0.55
CA SER A 124 -0.86 -5.78 1.21
C SER A 124 -2.17 -6.54 1.33
N ALA A 125 -2.49 -7.43 0.40
CA ALA A 125 -3.66 -8.32 0.52
C ALA A 125 -3.49 -9.27 1.71
N GLU A 126 -2.30 -9.85 1.88
CA GLU A 126 -1.96 -10.69 3.02
C GLU A 126 -2.05 -9.92 4.35
N ALA A 127 -1.38 -8.75 4.43
CA ALA A 127 -1.42 -7.89 5.62
C ALA A 127 -2.86 -7.43 5.97
N ALA A 128 -3.65 -7.05 4.96
CA ALA A 128 -5.05 -6.67 5.15
C ALA A 128 -5.88 -7.85 5.66
N SER A 129 -5.61 -9.06 5.17
CA SER A 129 -6.33 -10.28 5.58
C SER A 129 -6.05 -10.60 7.04
N TRP A 130 -4.78 -10.56 7.42
CA TRP A 130 -4.34 -10.73 8.79
C TRP A 130 -4.96 -9.68 9.74
N LEU A 131 -4.89 -8.39 9.40
CA LEU A 131 -5.50 -7.31 10.20
C LEU A 131 -7.01 -7.52 10.39
N LYS A 132 -7.72 -7.90 9.32
CA LYS A 132 -9.17 -8.09 9.35
C LYS A 132 -9.58 -9.33 10.13
N HIS A 133 -9.01 -10.49 9.80
CA HIS A 133 -9.49 -11.78 10.25
C HIS A 133 -8.85 -12.23 11.56
N GLU A 134 -7.58 -11.90 11.80
CA GLU A 134 -6.88 -12.29 13.03
C GLU A 134 -6.90 -11.20 14.09
N LYS A 135 -6.81 -9.93 13.68
CA LYS A 135 -6.80 -8.79 14.62
C LYS A 135 -8.15 -8.11 14.80
N GLY A 136 -9.15 -8.47 13.98
CA GLY A 136 -10.52 -8.01 14.15
C GLY A 136 -10.75 -6.55 13.73
N PHE A 137 -9.90 -5.99 12.87
CA PHE A 137 -10.15 -4.65 12.33
C PHE A 137 -11.37 -4.68 11.39
N PRO A 138 -12.38 -3.82 11.62
CA PRO A 138 -13.69 -3.96 10.97
C PRO A 138 -13.71 -3.55 9.50
N ASP A 139 -12.90 -2.55 9.11
CA ASP A 139 -12.84 -2.02 7.75
C ASP A 139 -11.39 -1.92 7.27
N VAL A 140 -10.90 -3.02 6.68
CA VAL A 140 -9.56 -3.11 6.09
C VAL A 140 -9.69 -3.49 4.63
N ARG A 141 -8.94 -2.80 3.77
CA ARG A 141 -8.87 -3.03 2.33
C ARG A 141 -7.42 -3.04 1.83
N SER A 142 -7.14 -3.77 0.76
CA SER A 142 -5.87 -3.67 0.03
C SER A 142 -6.00 -2.66 -1.11
N LEU A 143 -4.96 -1.87 -1.38
CA LEU A 143 -4.88 -1.05 -2.58
C LEU A 143 -4.62 -1.94 -3.80
N GLU A 144 -5.59 -1.98 -4.71
CA GLU A 144 -5.50 -2.72 -5.96
C GLU A 144 -4.26 -2.25 -6.76
N GLY A 145 -3.42 -3.20 -7.19
CA GLY A 145 -2.18 -2.90 -7.92
C GLY A 145 -1.09 -2.17 -7.12
N GLY A 146 -1.28 -1.98 -5.82
CA GLY A 146 -0.31 -1.35 -4.92
C GLY A 146 0.04 0.09 -5.30
N ILE A 147 1.19 0.56 -4.83
CA ILE A 147 1.65 1.93 -5.10
C ILE A 147 1.96 2.16 -6.60
N VAL A 148 2.25 1.10 -7.36
CA VAL A 148 2.43 1.21 -8.82
C VAL A 148 1.14 1.66 -9.49
N SER A 149 -0.01 1.10 -9.13
CA SER A 149 -1.30 1.57 -9.67
C SER A 149 -1.63 2.99 -9.21
N TRP A 150 -1.30 3.35 -7.96
CA TRP A 150 -1.45 4.72 -7.48
C TRP A 150 -0.67 5.71 -8.34
N TYR A 151 0.61 5.42 -8.60
CA TYR A 151 1.39 6.26 -9.50
C TYR A 151 0.82 6.20 -10.91
N SER A 152 0.50 5.04 -11.48
CA SER A 152 -0.05 4.98 -12.84
C SER A 152 -1.31 5.85 -13.04
N ASP A 153 -2.18 5.93 -12.03
CA ASP A 153 -3.43 6.71 -12.10
C ASP A 153 -3.21 8.23 -11.88
N PHE A 154 -2.13 8.62 -11.21
CA PHE A 154 -1.86 10.01 -10.82
C PHE A 154 -0.53 10.59 -11.34
N ASP A 155 0.29 9.78 -12.02
CA ASP A 155 1.57 10.13 -12.63
C ASP A 155 1.33 10.75 -14.01
N GLN A 156 0.68 11.93 -14.00
CA GLN A 156 0.82 12.95 -15.03
C GLN A 156 0.72 14.39 -14.52
N GLN A 157 0.75 14.64 -13.21
CA GLN A 157 0.83 16.02 -12.69
C GLN A 157 1.80 16.03 -11.51
N ARG A 158 3.03 16.55 -11.63
CA ARG A 158 3.29 18.00 -11.50
C ARG A 158 2.14 18.75 -10.81
N ILE A 159 1.74 18.31 -9.62
CA ILE A 159 0.95 19.13 -8.71
C ILE A 159 1.86 20.28 -8.27
N VAL A 160 1.76 21.35 -9.06
CA VAL A 160 2.21 22.70 -8.77
C VAL A 160 1.56 23.12 -7.47
N VAL A 161 2.27 23.00 -6.35
CA VAL A 161 1.96 23.76 -5.14
C VAL A 161 3.21 24.54 -4.77
N MET A 162 3.23 25.77 -5.29
CA MET A 162 3.70 26.96 -4.60
C MET A 162 5.13 26.84 -4.02
N ARG A 163 6.14 27.04 -4.86
CA ARG A 163 7.24 27.90 -4.41
C ARG A 163 6.60 29.27 -4.20
N SER A 164 6.25 29.60 -2.95
CA SER A 164 6.19 31.00 -2.57
C SER A 164 7.58 31.56 -2.89
N GLU A 165 7.58 32.62 -3.69
CA GLU A 165 8.72 33.50 -3.81
C GLU A 165 9.03 34.01 -2.40
N ASP A 166 10.09 33.49 -1.80
CA ASP A 166 10.69 34.07 -0.60
C ASP A 166 12.12 34.48 -0.96
N HIS A 167 12.19 35.76 -1.33
CA HIS A 167 13.31 36.71 -1.34
C HIS A 167 14.44 36.57 -2.38
#